data_AF-A0A960XF28-F1
#
_entry.id   AF-A0A960XF28-F1
#
_cell.length_a   1.000
_cell.length_b   1.000
_cell.length_c   1.000
_cell.angle_alpha   90.00
_cell.angle_beta   90.00
_cell.angle_gamma   90.00
#
_symmetry.space_group_name_H-M   'P 1'
#
loop_
_entity.id
_entity.type
_entity.pdbx_description
1 polymer ?
#
loop_
_entity_poly.entity_id
_entity_poly.type
_entity_poly.pdbx_seq_one_letter_code
_entity_poly.pdbx_strand_id
1 'polypeptide(L)'
;MTKNEQDITNQMILLSQELKTIDDLPQVTISLDKHNASHLIFRVILARIIEQSHLPIRSLIGKKSEWDAVIEKQRVLSTPQEDFTKEVNVINLQLKKNEHLVRANASIHLHRARQTVIDGLTQALGPIRIFQGGIVDRQNDRFAKLLPRFQNYDAHKINLLEDCFFSLYPGDESLHLPLKTLENFLHLFIQALHTPLDHQIPILKHNSEESLLCIAIVPSKFSNSLQQTLSNFSFLAKNPITTRIDHRGHTYLGIITQVDDDSKRLLICQTLEHSIANCIASDRRAKTLRVCLDHFPTTLDPRATLLPSATLLFKLLFDGLFRLDEEGNPAYALAKSHSVSSDGKQYTFHLRESTWNNGDPVTAEDFVHAWKSVLEPSSETPFSFILYPIKNAKKIKQGESPVDSLGVQSPDPYILIVDLEYPCPHFLHYLCLNIAFPIHHKQDKNFPDWSHQTQKAYFCNGPFKMDKLIWDQHLHLIKNHNYWDLKRVRLEAIDVKVGS
;
A
#
# COMPACT_ATOMS: atom_id res chain seq x y z
N MET A 1 1.50 -41.86 17.19
CA MET A 1 2.21 -41.43 15.96
C MET A 1 1.68 -40.06 15.59
N THR A 2 2.57 -39.12 15.30
CA THR A 2 2.15 -37.80 14.77
C THR A 2 1.63 -37.96 13.35
N LYS A 3 0.74 -37.06 12.88
CA LYS A 3 0.17 -37.09 11.51
C LYS A 3 1.26 -37.24 10.43
N ASN A 4 2.40 -36.58 10.64
CA ASN A 4 3.57 -36.64 9.75
C ASN A 4 4.24 -38.03 9.68
N GLU A 5 4.27 -38.81 10.77
CA GLU A 5 4.88 -40.16 10.77
C GLU A 5 4.03 -41.19 10.03
N GLN A 6 2.70 -41.04 10.08
CA GLN A 6 1.77 -41.86 9.31
C GLN A 6 1.91 -41.58 7.82
N ASP A 7 2.00 -40.31 7.43
CA ASP A 7 2.19 -39.90 6.02
C ASP A 7 3.51 -40.43 5.44
N ILE A 8 4.62 -40.33 6.19
CA ILE A 8 5.91 -40.90 5.77
C ILE A 8 5.81 -42.41 5.59
N THR A 9 5.15 -43.11 6.53
CA THR A 9 5.01 -44.56 6.47
C THR A 9 4.16 -44.99 5.27
N ASN A 10 3.09 -44.25 4.96
CA ASN A 10 2.26 -44.49 3.78
C ASN A 10 3.02 -44.26 2.47
N GLN A 11 3.81 -43.18 2.39
CA GLN A 11 4.65 -42.90 1.20
C GLN A 11 5.74 -43.96 0.98
N MET A 12 6.36 -44.46 2.07
CA MET A 12 7.31 -45.57 1.99
C MET A 12 6.67 -46.83 1.39
N ILE A 13 5.43 -47.16 1.82
CA ILE A 13 4.69 -48.31 1.29
C ILE A 13 4.35 -48.09 -0.18
N LEU A 14 3.85 -46.91 -0.54
CA LEU A 14 3.46 -46.58 -1.91
C LEU A 14 4.65 -46.67 -2.88
N LEU A 15 5.79 -46.07 -2.53
CA LEU A 15 7.02 -46.16 -3.34
C LEU A 15 7.53 -47.59 -3.50
N SER A 16 7.37 -48.42 -2.46
CA SER A 16 7.77 -49.84 -2.54
C SER A 16 6.89 -50.69 -3.45
N GLN A 17 5.62 -50.29 -3.67
CA GLN A 17 4.68 -50.97 -4.56
C GLN A 17 4.95 -50.69 -6.04
N GLU A 18 5.68 -49.61 -6.34
CA GLU A 18 6.10 -49.24 -7.70
C GLU A 18 7.28 -50.07 -8.22
N LEU A 19 8.02 -50.74 -7.33
CA LEU A 19 9.10 -51.68 -7.68
C LEU A 19 8.52 -53.08 -7.83
N LYS A 20 8.46 -53.59 -9.07
CA LYS A 20 7.80 -54.87 -9.40
C LYS A 20 8.76 -55.90 -10.01
N THR A 21 9.84 -55.44 -10.62
CA THR A 21 10.84 -56.27 -11.31
C THR A 21 12.24 -55.90 -10.86
N ILE A 22 13.20 -56.83 -10.97
CA ILE A 22 14.59 -56.61 -10.51
C ILE A 22 15.29 -55.45 -11.22
N ASP A 23 14.87 -55.15 -12.46
CA ASP A 23 15.43 -54.09 -13.30
C ASP A 23 14.77 -52.70 -13.06
N ASP A 24 13.80 -52.59 -12.14
CA ASP A 24 13.12 -51.32 -11.90
C ASP A 24 14.06 -50.27 -11.30
N LEU A 25 14.03 -49.07 -11.90
CA LEU A 25 14.80 -47.94 -11.42
C LEU A 25 14.38 -47.53 -10.00
N PRO A 26 15.33 -47.04 -9.17
CA PRO A 26 15.02 -46.49 -7.86
C PRO A 26 13.94 -45.41 -7.93
N GLN A 27 12.94 -45.51 -7.07
CA GLN A 27 11.83 -44.57 -6.97
C GLN A 27 12.08 -43.56 -5.85
N VAL A 28 11.87 -42.28 -6.15
CA VAL A 28 12.21 -41.19 -5.22
C VAL A 28 11.08 -40.17 -5.11
N THR A 29 10.75 -39.81 -3.87
CA THR A 29 9.98 -38.59 -3.56
C THR A 29 10.89 -37.57 -2.91
N ILE A 30 10.88 -36.33 -3.39
CA ILE A 30 11.69 -35.22 -2.87
C ILE A 30 10.76 -34.09 -2.42
N SER A 31 10.84 -33.73 -1.14
CA SER A 31 10.09 -32.60 -0.57
C SER A 31 11.01 -31.71 0.27
N LEU A 32 10.78 -30.40 0.22
CA LEU A 32 11.45 -29.49 1.16
C LEU A 32 10.78 -29.63 2.52
N ASP A 33 11.54 -30.04 3.54
CA ASP A 33 11.02 -30.20 4.90
C ASP A 33 11.20 -28.90 5.69
N LYS A 34 12.44 -28.37 5.72
CA LYS A 34 12.81 -27.18 6.50
C LYS A 34 13.90 -26.40 5.80
N HIS A 35 14.10 -25.14 6.20
CA HIS A 35 15.26 -24.36 5.82
C HIS A 35 15.74 -23.54 7.02
N ASN A 36 17.05 -23.28 7.08
CA ASN A 36 17.66 -22.41 8.10
C ASN A 36 18.51 -21.33 7.41
N ALA A 37 19.27 -20.54 8.18
CA ALA A 37 20.07 -19.44 7.62
C ALA A 37 21.08 -19.91 6.56
N SER A 38 21.64 -21.11 6.67
CA SER A 38 22.75 -21.59 5.85
C SER A 38 22.45 -22.80 4.94
N HIS A 39 21.36 -23.53 5.19
CA HIS A 39 21.03 -24.78 4.50
C HIS A 39 19.54 -24.91 4.17
N LEU A 40 19.25 -25.64 3.09
CA LEU A 40 17.93 -26.16 2.72
C LEU A 40 17.90 -27.65 3.09
N ILE A 41 16.86 -28.10 3.78
CA ILE A 41 16.73 -29.49 4.23
C ILE A 41 15.62 -30.14 3.42
N PHE A 42 16.02 -31.04 2.52
CA PHE A 42 15.10 -31.86 1.74
C PHE A 42 14.92 -33.21 2.41
N ARG A 43 13.65 -33.63 2.56
CA ARG A 43 13.33 -35.01 2.88
C ARG A 43 13.22 -35.79 1.57
N VAL A 44 13.96 -36.88 1.50
CA VAL A 44 13.98 -37.79 0.37
C VAL A 44 13.56 -39.16 0.84
N ILE A 45 12.48 -39.69 0.26
CA ILE A 45 12.08 -41.08 0.45
C ILE A 45 12.51 -41.84 -0.80
N LEU A 46 13.43 -42.78 -0.62
CA LEU A 46 14.05 -43.56 -1.68
C LEU A 46 13.70 -45.03 -1.50
N ALA A 47 13.07 -45.63 -2.51
CA ALA A 47 12.86 -47.06 -2.61
C ALA A 47 13.74 -47.64 -3.72
N ARG A 48 14.47 -48.72 -3.45
CA ARG A 48 15.31 -49.43 -4.44
C ARG A 48 15.36 -50.93 -4.17
N ILE A 49 15.91 -51.68 -5.12
CA ILE A 49 16.13 -53.14 -5.01
C ILE A 49 17.58 -53.41 -4.56
N ILE A 50 17.77 -54.43 -3.72
CA ILE A 50 19.07 -54.88 -3.19
C ILE A 50 19.51 -56.14 -3.95
N GLU A 51 20.67 -56.10 -4.62
CA GLU A 51 21.34 -57.27 -5.22
C GLU A 51 22.49 -57.83 -4.34
N GLN A 52 22.99 -59.03 -4.65
CA GLN A 52 23.97 -59.78 -3.82
C GLN A 52 25.32 -59.07 -3.59
N SER A 53 25.69 -58.06 -4.39
CA SER A 53 26.91 -57.23 -4.22
C SER A 53 26.57 -55.82 -3.70
N HIS A 54 25.83 -55.73 -2.60
CA HIS A 54 25.23 -54.46 -2.18
C HIS A 54 26.20 -53.51 -1.46
N LEU A 55 26.36 -52.30 -1.99
CA LEU A 55 26.93 -51.18 -1.24
C LEU A 55 25.83 -50.51 -0.37
N PRO A 56 26.07 -50.31 0.93
CA PRO A 56 25.10 -49.67 1.81
C PRO A 56 24.77 -48.26 1.31
N ILE A 57 23.51 -47.84 1.45
CA ILE A 57 23.06 -46.54 0.93
C ILE A 57 23.89 -45.35 1.48
N ARG A 58 24.45 -45.51 2.70
CA ARG A 58 25.36 -44.55 3.35
C ARG A 58 26.66 -44.34 2.57
N SER A 59 27.17 -45.35 1.88
CA SER A 59 28.39 -45.20 1.06
C SER A 59 28.11 -44.57 -0.31
N LEU A 60 26.87 -44.59 -0.78
CA LEU A 60 26.48 -44.04 -2.08
C LEU A 60 26.06 -42.56 -1.99
N ILE A 61 25.28 -42.19 -0.97
CA ILE A 61 24.75 -40.84 -0.78
C ILE A 61 25.48 -40.09 0.34
N GLY A 62 26.66 -40.58 0.77
CA GLY A 62 27.47 -39.92 1.80
C GLY A 62 27.87 -38.48 1.46
N LYS A 63 28.68 -37.88 2.33
CA LYS A 63 29.08 -36.47 2.22
C LYS A 63 29.70 -36.14 0.85
N LYS A 64 29.02 -35.32 0.04
CA LYS A 64 29.57 -34.73 -1.19
C LYS A 64 29.85 -33.24 -0.97
N SER A 65 30.56 -32.60 -1.90
CA SER A 65 30.89 -31.16 -1.85
C SER A 65 29.68 -30.24 -1.76
N GLU A 66 28.52 -30.67 -2.26
CA GLU A 66 27.32 -29.83 -2.42
C GLU A 66 26.28 -30.02 -1.30
N TRP A 67 26.29 -31.16 -0.61
CA TRP A 67 25.27 -31.54 0.38
C TRP A 67 25.81 -32.51 1.45
N ASP A 68 25.12 -32.57 2.59
CA ASP A 68 25.33 -33.59 3.62
C ASP A 68 24.06 -34.42 3.83
N ALA A 69 24.19 -35.74 3.91
CA ALA A 69 23.07 -36.66 3.93
C ALA A 69 23.00 -37.41 5.27
N VAL A 70 21.86 -37.32 5.94
CA VAL A 70 21.58 -38.04 7.18
C VAL A 70 20.41 -38.98 6.97
N ILE A 71 20.63 -40.28 7.16
CA ILE A 71 19.57 -41.28 7.06
C ILE A 71 18.81 -41.31 8.39
N GLU A 72 17.55 -40.87 8.35
CA GLU A 72 16.68 -40.85 9.54
C GLU A 72 16.07 -42.23 9.82
N LYS A 73 15.67 -42.93 8.75
CA LYS A 73 14.96 -44.21 8.85
C LYS A 73 15.32 -45.11 7.69
N GLN A 74 15.54 -46.39 7.98
CA GLN A 74 15.81 -47.42 6.98
C GLN A 74 14.90 -48.61 7.27
N ARG A 75 14.24 -49.14 6.24
CA ARG A 75 13.42 -50.35 6.33
C ARG A 75 13.74 -51.25 5.15
N VAL A 76 14.07 -52.50 5.47
CA VAL A 76 14.22 -53.56 4.47
C VAL A 76 12.91 -54.33 4.45
N LEU A 77 12.32 -54.45 3.26
CA LEU A 77 11.08 -55.17 3.02
C LEU A 77 11.41 -56.38 2.15
N SER A 78 11.19 -57.56 2.69
CA SER A 78 11.34 -58.85 2.01
C SER A 78 9.98 -59.55 2.03
N THR A 79 9.38 -59.68 0.87
CA THR A 79 8.04 -60.22 0.65
C THR A 79 8.17 -61.68 0.22
N PRO A 80 7.48 -62.65 0.84
CA PRO A 80 7.66 -64.08 0.56
C PRO A 80 7.36 -64.53 -0.88
N GLN A 81 6.77 -63.65 -1.70
CA GLN A 81 6.37 -63.90 -3.09
C GLN A 81 7.32 -63.28 -4.13
N GLU A 82 8.32 -62.50 -3.69
CA GLU A 82 9.23 -61.77 -4.58
C GLU A 82 10.67 -62.30 -4.39
N ASP A 83 11.36 -62.60 -5.49
CA ASP A 83 12.75 -63.13 -5.49
C ASP A 83 13.82 -62.05 -5.18
N PHE A 84 13.40 -60.84 -4.81
CA PHE A 84 14.27 -59.69 -4.59
C PHE A 84 13.86 -58.92 -3.34
N THR A 85 14.84 -58.24 -2.73
CA THR A 85 14.63 -57.48 -1.49
C THR A 85 14.53 -55.99 -1.79
N LYS A 86 13.53 -55.32 -1.21
CA LYS A 86 13.32 -53.88 -1.35
C LYS A 86 13.91 -53.14 -0.16
N GLU A 87 14.66 -52.08 -0.42
CA GLU A 87 15.16 -51.14 0.58
C GLU A 87 14.40 -49.82 0.45
N VAL A 88 13.81 -49.34 1.56
CA VAL A 88 13.20 -48.02 1.61
C VAL A 88 13.86 -47.17 2.69
N ASN A 89 14.38 -46.02 2.30
CA ASN A 89 15.12 -45.09 3.15
C ASN A 89 14.42 -43.73 3.21
N VAL A 90 14.41 -43.13 4.39
CA VAL A 90 14.07 -41.71 4.60
C VAL A 90 15.37 -40.98 4.91
N ILE A 91 15.72 -40.04 4.06
CA ILE A 91 17.00 -39.33 4.05
C ILE A 91 16.73 -37.84 4.17
N ASN A 92 17.42 -37.18 5.09
CA ASN A 92 17.50 -35.73 5.14
C ASN A 92 18.76 -35.27 4.42
N LEU A 93 18.57 -34.53 3.33
CA LEU A 93 19.63 -33.95 2.53
C LEU A 93 19.73 -32.47 2.83
N GLN A 94 20.88 -32.07 3.38
CA GLN A 94 21.19 -30.69 3.72
C GLN A 94 21.99 -30.06 2.59
N LEU A 95 21.33 -29.23 1.78
CA LEU A 95 21.95 -28.49 0.68
C LEU A 95 22.40 -27.12 1.17
N LYS A 96 23.68 -26.78 0.98
CA LYS A 96 24.22 -25.49 1.40
C LYS A 96 23.67 -24.37 0.51
N LYS A 97 23.16 -23.29 1.12
CA LYS A 97 22.70 -22.11 0.39
C LYS A 97 23.89 -21.41 -0.27
N ASN A 98 23.71 -21.03 -1.54
CA ASN A 98 24.66 -20.23 -2.31
C ASN A 98 23.90 -19.15 -3.11
N GLU A 99 24.63 -18.24 -3.75
CA GLU A 99 24.06 -17.14 -4.55
C GLU A 99 23.20 -17.62 -5.74
N HIS A 100 23.34 -18.88 -6.16
CA HIS A 100 22.54 -19.47 -7.24
C HIS A 100 21.20 -20.04 -6.76
N LEU A 101 21.11 -20.39 -5.47
CA LEU A 101 19.95 -20.99 -4.81
C LEU A 101 19.14 -20.00 -3.98
N VAL A 102 19.70 -18.83 -3.66
CA VAL A 102 19.07 -17.78 -2.87
C VAL A 102 19.01 -16.50 -3.68
N ARG A 103 17.80 -15.95 -3.82
CA ARG A 103 17.53 -14.69 -4.52
C ARG A 103 18.10 -13.50 -3.73
N ALA A 104 18.30 -12.36 -4.40
CA ALA A 104 18.76 -11.12 -3.74
C ALA A 104 17.83 -10.63 -2.62
N ASN A 105 16.56 -11.01 -2.63
CA ASN A 105 15.57 -10.73 -1.58
C ASN A 105 15.51 -11.82 -0.48
N ALA A 106 16.52 -12.69 -0.40
CA ALA A 106 16.62 -13.84 0.52
C ALA A 106 15.58 -14.96 0.33
N SER A 107 14.74 -14.93 -0.72
CA SER A 107 13.87 -16.05 -1.08
C SER A 107 14.64 -17.19 -1.78
N ILE A 108 14.08 -18.39 -1.83
CA ILE A 108 14.78 -19.60 -2.30
C ILE A 108 14.32 -19.97 -3.71
N HIS A 109 15.26 -20.23 -4.62
CA HIS A 109 14.98 -20.87 -5.91
C HIS A 109 14.71 -22.38 -5.71
N LEU A 110 13.49 -22.73 -5.29
CA LEU A 110 13.13 -24.10 -4.90
C LEU A 110 13.33 -25.12 -6.03
N HIS A 111 13.07 -24.72 -7.29
CA HIS A 111 13.33 -25.55 -8.46
C HIS A 111 14.81 -25.87 -8.63
N ARG A 112 15.68 -24.85 -8.62
CA ARG A 112 17.14 -25.07 -8.75
C ARG A 112 17.66 -25.93 -7.60
N ALA A 113 17.20 -25.67 -6.38
CA ALA A 113 17.56 -26.46 -5.21
C ALA A 113 17.14 -27.93 -5.35
N ARG A 114 15.91 -28.17 -5.83
CA ARG A 114 15.41 -29.53 -6.10
C ARG A 114 16.16 -30.20 -7.24
N GLN A 115 16.52 -29.48 -8.30
CA GLN A 115 17.29 -30.01 -9.42
C GLN A 115 18.69 -30.43 -8.98
N THR A 116 19.38 -29.61 -8.17
CA THR A 116 20.67 -29.98 -7.58
C THR A 116 20.59 -31.27 -6.75
N VAL A 117 19.49 -31.46 -6.02
CA VAL A 117 19.22 -32.71 -5.27
C VAL A 117 19.01 -33.89 -6.22
N ILE A 118 18.25 -33.72 -7.32
CA ILE A 118 18.00 -34.75 -8.32
C ILE A 118 19.30 -35.15 -9.04
N ASP A 119 20.09 -34.18 -9.48
CA ASP A 119 21.36 -34.39 -10.17
C ASP A 119 22.35 -35.12 -9.25
N GLY A 120 22.43 -34.70 -7.99
CA GLY A 120 23.27 -35.32 -6.96
C GLY A 120 22.88 -36.77 -6.65
N LEU A 121 21.58 -37.07 -6.57
CA LEU A 121 21.04 -38.43 -6.40
C LEU A 121 21.30 -39.29 -7.64
N THR A 122 21.06 -38.74 -8.84
CA THR A 122 21.27 -39.45 -10.12
C THR A 122 22.75 -39.80 -10.32
N GLN A 123 23.66 -38.89 -9.96
CA GLN A 123 25.09 -39.15 -9.99
C GLN A 123 25.52 -40.22 -8.96
N ALA A 124 24.82 -40.32 -7.82
CA ALA A 124 25.13 -41.28 -6.76
C ALA A 124 24.56 -42.69 -7.01
N LEU A 125 23.36 -42.76 -7.58
CA LEU A 125 22.56 -43.99 -7.69
C LEU A 125 22.38 -44.49 -9.13
N GLY A 126 22.80 -43.69 -10.13
CA GLY A 126 22.39 -43.90 -11.51
C GLY A 126 20.99 -43.34 -11.79
N PRO A 127 20.36 -43.70 -12.92
CA PRO A 127 19.05 -43.16 -13.31
C PRO A 127 17.98 -43.47 -12.25
N ILE A 128 17.23 -42.45 -11.83
CA ILE A 128 16.15 -42.54 -10.83
C ILE A 128 14.81 -42.10 -11.43
N ARG A 129 13.71 -42.59 -10.87
CA ARG A 129 12.34 -42.15 -11.23
C ARG A 129 11.73 -41.34 -10.09
N ILE A 130 11.21 -40.16 -10.41
CA ILE A 130 10.60 -39.24 -9.43
C ILE A 130 9.09 -39.51 -9.34
N PHE A 131 8.64 -39.92 -8.16
CA PHE A 131 7.23 -40.18 -7.88
C PHE A 131 6.48 -38.86 -7.58
N GLN A 132 5.33 -38.65 -8.24
CA GLN A 132 4.48 -37.44 -8.13
C GLN A 132 5.13 -36.07 -8.53
N GLY A 133 6.31 -36.03 -9.16
CA GLY A 133 6.98 -34.78 -9.58
C GLY A 133 6.35 -34.03 -10.77
N GLY A 134 5.46 -34.69 -11.52
CA GLY A 134 5.14 -34.27 -12.88
C GLY A 134 4.42 -32.93 -13.06
N ILE A 135 3.78 -32.33 -12.05
CA ILE A 135 3.08 -31.03 -12.23
C ILE A 135 4.07 -29.88 -12.19
N VAL A 136 4.94 -29.85 -11.18
CA VAL A 136 5.97 -28.80 -11.02
C VAL A 136 6.96 -28.87 -12.18
N ASP A 137 7.41 -30.07 -12.55
CA ASP A 137 8.32 -30.26 -13.68
C ASP A 137 7.68 -29.80 -15.00
N ARG A 138 6.40 -30.14 -15.24
CA ARG A 138 5.64 -29.66 -16.41
C ARG A 138 5.43 -28.13 -16.40
N GLN A 139 5.22 -27.51 -15.25
CA GLN A 139 5.11 -26.05 -15.14
C GLN A 139 6.45 -25.38 -15.46
N ASN A 140 7.56 -25.91 -14.95
CA ASN A 140 8.91 -25.41 -15.24
C ASN A 140 9.25 -25.52 -16.72
N ASP A 141 8.96 -26.67 -17.36
CA ASP A 141 9.18 -26.86 -18.80
C ASP A 141 8.38 -25.86 -19.64
N ARG A 142 7.16 -25.55 -19.21
CA ARG A 142 6.31 -24.56 -19.89
C ARG A 142 6.84 -23.14 -19.69
N PHE A 143 7.27 -22.77 -18.49
CA PHE A 143 7.87 -21.45 -18.25
C PHE A 143 9.19 -21.29 -19.01
N ALA A 144 10.03 -22.33 -19.07
CA ALA A 144 11.28 -22.33 -19.83
C ALA A 144 11.06 -22.08 -21.34
N LYS A 145 9.94 -22.56 -21.91
CA LYS A 145 9.55 -22.27 -23.29
C LYS A 145 9.08 -20.82 -23.51
N LEU A 146 8.57 -20.17 -22.47
CA LEU A 146 8.10 -18.77 -22.51
C LEU A 146 9.23 -17.78 -22.26
N LEU A 147 10.20 -18.12 -21.41
CA LEU A 147 11.29 -17.24 -20.99
C LEU A 147 12.05 -16.54 -22.14
N PRO A 148 12.34 -17.19 -23.30
CA PRO A 148 12.98 -16.53 -24.44
C PRO A 148 12.22 -15.31 -24.97
N ARG A 149 10.89 -15.24 -24.79
CA ARG A 149 10.04 -14.11 -25.22
C ARG A 149 10.23 -12.85 -24.36
N PHE A 150 10.83 -12.98 -23.18
CA PHE A 150 10.97 -11.92 -22.19
C PHE A 150 12.43 -11.54 -21.88
N GLN A 151 13.39 -11.98 -22.68
CA GLN A 151 14.84 -11.74 -22.45
C GLN A 151 15.25 -10.26 -22.49
N ASN A 152 14.43 -9.40 -23.10
CA ASN A 152 14.70 -7.96 -23.20
C ASN A 152 14.43 -7.19 -21.89
N TYR A 153 13.93 -7.85 -20.84
CA TYR A 153 13.62 -7.24 -19.54
C TYR A 153 14.74 -7.48 -18.52
N ASP A 154 14.87 -6.57 -17.55
CA ASP A 154 15.84 -6.70 -16.47
C ASP A 154 15.57 -7.92 -15.58
N ALA A 155 16.59 -8.37 -14.84
CA ALA A 155 16.51 -9.53 -13.97
C ALA A 155 15.41 -9.44 -12.90
N HIS A 156 15.08 -8.23 -12.44
CA HIS A 156 14.04 -8.02 -11.45
C HIS A 156 12.63 -8.25 -12.05
N LYS A 157 12.38 -7.77 -13.26
CA LYS A 157 11.13 -8.03 -13.99
C LYS A 157 10.99 -9.50 -14.35
N ILE A 158 12.08 -10.17 -14.75
CA ILE A 158 12.08 -11.61 -15.01
C ILE A 158 11.67 -12.39 -13.75
N ASN A 159 12.17 -12.00 -12.57
CA ASN A 159 11.75 -12.62 -11.31
C ASN A 159 10.25 -12.40 -11.01
N LEU A 160 9.73 -11.20 -11.27
CA LEU A 160 8.28 -10.94 -11.10
C LEU A 160 7.41 -11.74 -12.07
N LEU A 161 7.88 -11.98 -13.30
CA LEU A 161 7.20 -12.85 -14.27
C LEU A 161 7.21 -14.31 -13.82
N GLU A 162 8.35 -14.78 -13.29
CA GLU A 162 8.49 -16.10 -12.69
C GLU A 162 7.50 -16.26 -11.53
N ASP A 163 7.51 -15.32 -10.58
CA ASP A 163 6.61 -15.34 -9.43
C ASP A 163 5.14 -15.34 -9.90
N CYS A 164 4.78 -14.49 -10.86
CA CYS A 164 3.43 -14.40 -11.43
C CYS A 164 2.94 -15.71 -12.08
N PHE A 165 3.83 -16.39 -12.81
CA PHE A 165 3.53 -17.66 -13.46
C PHE A 165 3.33 -18.79 -12.45
N PHE A 166 4.22 -18.91 -11.46
CA PHE A 166 4.13 -19.98 -10.46
C PHE A 166 3.06 -19.73 -9.39
N SER A 167 2.54 -18.51 -9.26
CA SER A 167 1.38 -18.22 -8.41
C SER A 167 0.03 -18.44 -9.11
N LEU A 168 0.01 -18.95 -10.35
CA LEU A 168 -1.24 -19.35 -11.02
C LEU A 168 -1.91 -20.51 -10.29
N TYR A 169 -3.18 -20.33 -9.92
CA TYR A 169 -3.98 -21.30 -9.18
C TYR A 169 -5.38 -21.43 -9.78
N PRO A 170 -5.90 -22.66 -10.01
CA PRO A 170 -5.24 -23.95 -9.79
C PRO A 170 -4.07 -24.21 -10.78
N GLY A 171 -2.96 -24.75 -10.26
CA GLY A 171 -1.72 -24.89 -11.03
C GLY A 171 -1.77 -25.98 -12.11
N ASP A 172 -2.57 -27.03 -11.87
CA ASP A 172 -2.88 -28.10 -12.81
C ASP A 172 -3.71 -27.60 -14.01
N GLU A 173 -4.74 -26.78 -13.76
CA GLU A 173 -5.54 -26.15 -14.83
C GLU A 173 -4.67 -25.25 -15.73
N SER A 174 -3.67 -24.57 -15.16
CA SER A 174 -2.73 -23.73 -15.94
C SER A 174 -1.90 -24.53 -16.96
N LEU A 175 -1.70 -25.84 -16.73
CA LEU A 175 -1.00 -26.73 -17.66
C LEU A 175 -1.83 -27.08 -18.89
N HIS A 176 -3.14 -26.85 -18.87
CA HIS A 176 -4.03 -27.11 -20.01
C HIS A 176 -4.20 -25.90 -20.93
N LEU A 177 -3.80 -24.70 -20.49
CA LEU A 177 -3.88 -23.49 -21.30
C LEU A 177 -2.96 -23.56 -22.54
N PRO A 178 -3.28 -22.88 -23.65
CA PRO A 178 -2.34 -22.67 -24.74
C PRO A 178 -1.14 -21.81 -24.29
N LEU A 179 0.07 -22.09 -24.81
CA LEU A 179 1.26 -21.28 -24.51
C LEU A 179 1.07 -19.80 -24.89
N LYS A 180 0.37 -19.53 -26.00
CA LYS A 180 0.05 -18.17 -26.47
C LYS A 180 -0.83 -17.40 -25.47
N THR A 181 -1.77 -18.08 -24.80
CA THR A 181 -2.62 -17.46 -23.77
C THR A 181 -1.81 -17.04 -22.55
N LEU A 182 -0.88 -17.90 -22.12
CA LEU A 182 0.05 -17.59 -21.03
C LEU A 182 1.02 -16.46 -21.39
N GLU A 183 1.52 -16.45 -22.63
CA GLU A 183 2.37 -15.37 -23.16
C GLU A 183 1.63 -14.02 -23.12
N ASN A 184 0.41 -13.97 -23.67
CA ASN A 184 -0.42 -12.76 -23.65
C ASN A 184 -0.71 -12.28 -22.22
N PHE A 185 -0.93 -13.21 -21.29
CA PHE A 185 -1.18 -12.89 -19.88
C PHE A 185 0.05 -12.27 -19.20
N LEU A 186 1.25 -12.83 -19.43
CA LEU A 186 2.49 -12.27 -18.88
C LEU A 186 2.81 -10.90 -19.49
N HIS A 187 2.54 -10.68 -20.78
CA HIS A 187 2.64 -9.35 -21.38
C HIS A 187 1.69 -8.34 -20.75
N LEU A 188 0.43 -8.73 -20.49
CA LEU A 188 -0.54 -7.90 -19.78
C LEU A 188 -0.04 -7.54 -18.38
N PHE A 189 0.63 -8.48 -17.70
CA PHE A 189 1.21 -8.25 -16.37
C PHE A 189 2.36 -7.24 -16.40
N ILE A 190 3.23 -7.31 -17.40
CA ILE A 190 4.28 -6.30 -17.59
C ILE A 190 3.67 -4.92 -17.88
N GLN A 191 2.62 -4.87 -18.69
CA GLN A 191 1.89 -3.62 -18.95
C GLN A 191 1.31 -3.05 -17.64
N ALA A 192 0.79 -3.91 -16.77
CA ALA A 192 0.30 -3.51 -15.45
C ALA A 192 1.41 -2.90 -14.59
N LEU A 193 2.61 -3.48 -14.60
CA LEU A 193 3.78 -2.94 -13.88
C LEU A 193 4.20 -1.55 -14.38
N HIS A 194 3.89 -1.22 -15.64
CA HIS A 194 4.22 0.06 -16.27
C HIS A 194 3.10 1.10 -16.22
N THR A 195 1.90 0.74 -15.74
CA THR A 195 0.75 1.66 -15.73
C THR A 195 0.89 2.69 -14.60
N PRO A 196 0.80 4.00 -14.89
CA PRO A 196 0.81 5.03 -13.85
C PRO A 196 -0.41 4.89 -12.95
N LEU A 197 -0.19 4.94 -11.64
CA LEU A 197 -1.21 4.72 -10.61
C LEU A 197 -1.80 6.05 -10.15
N ASP A 198 -2.35 6.83 -11.08
CA ASP A 198 -2.97 8.12 -10.79
C ASP A 198 -4.49 7.96 -10.61
N HIS A 199 -4.97 8.24 -9.39
CA HIS A 199 -6.36 8.42 -8.92
C HIS A 199 -7.48 7.42 -9.32
N GLN A 200 -7.26 6.49 -10.26
CA GLN A 200 -8.16 5.42 -10.66
C GLN A 200 -7.39 4.09 -10.63
N ILE A 201 -8.02 3.04 -10.11
CA ILE A 201 -7.44 1.69 -10.12
C ILE A 201 -7.57 1.14 -11.55
N PRO A 202 -6.47 0.90 -12.28
CA PRO A 202 -6.54 0.39 -13.63
C PRO A 202 -6.85 -1.12 -13.60
N ILE A 203 -7.85 -1.53 -14.37
CA ILE A 203 -8.04 -2.92 -14.77
C ILE A 203 -7.60 -3.01 -16.23
N LEU A 204 -6.48 -3.69 -16.46
CA LEU A 204 -6.03 -4.00 -17.80
C LEU A 204 -6.72 -5.28 -18.28
N LYS A 205 -7.17 -5.26 -19.54
CA LYS A 205 -7.94 -6.33 -20.16
C LYS A 205 -7.33 -6.69 -21.50
N HIS A 206 -7.24 -7.99 -21.79
CA HIS A 206 -6.90 -8.49 -23.12
C HIS A 206 -7.88 -9.60 -23.50
N ASN A 207 -8.58 -9.38 -24.61
CA ASN A 207 -9.53 -10.34 -25.17
C ASN A 207 -8.84 -11.13 -26.29
N SER A 208 -8.88 -12.45 -26.19
CA SER A 208 -8.63 -13.36 -27.30
C SER A 208 -9.94 -14.04 -27.72
N GLU A 209 -9.94 -14.76 -28.84
CA GLU A 209 -11.16 -15.41 -29.39
C GLU A 209 -11.90 -16.27 -28.35
N GLU A 210 -11.19 -16.98 -27.47
CA GLU A 210 -11.79 -17.90 -26.47
C GLU A 210 -11.46 -17.58 -25.00
N SER A 211 -10.55 -16.64 -24.72
CA SER A 211 -10.09 -16.36 -23.35
C SER A 211 -10.10 -14.87 -23.01
N LEU A 212 -10.56 -14.57 -21.79
CA LEU A 212 -10.49 -13.26 -21.16
C LEU A 212 -9.31 -13.23 -20.17
N LEU A 213 -8.42 -12.24 -20.33
CA LEU A 213 -7.30 -11.98 -19.45
C LEU A 213 -7.49 -10.63 -18.76
N CYS A 214 -7.47 -10.61 -17.43
CA CYS A 214 -7.65 -9.41 -16.64
C CYS A 214 -6.55 -9.26 -15.60
N ILE A 215 -6.04 -8.05 -15.41
CA ILE A 215 -5.15 -7.70 -14.31
C ILE A 215 -5.66 -6.44 -13.63
N ALA A 216 -6.06 -6.58 -12.37
CA ALA A 216 -6.47 -5.49 -11.51
C ALA A 216 -5.33 -5.10 -10.57
N ILE A 217 -5.04 -3.80 -10.46
CA ILE A 217 -3.99 -3.28 -9.56
C ILE A 217 -4.62 -2.61 -8.36
N VAL A 218 -4.54 -3.23 -7.18
CA VAL A 218 -5.24 -2.76 -5.99
C VAL A 218 -4.26 -2.47 -4.85
N PRO A 219 -4.48 -1.49 -3.98
CA PRO A 219 -3.66 -1.32 -2.78
C PRO A 219 -3.64 -2.60 -1.92
N SER A 220 -2.47 -3.03 -1.43
CA SER A 220 -2.32 -4.36 -0.79
C SER A 220 -3.21 -4.60 0.42
N LYS A 221 -3.64 -3.54 1.10
CA LYS A 221 -4.60 -3.58 2.22
C LYS A 221 -5.97 -4.14 1.85
N PHE A 222 -6.36 -4.13 0.57
CA PHE A 222 -7.65 -4.63 0.10
C PHE A 222 -7.62 -6.08 -0.41
N SER A 223 -6.46 -6.72 -0.35
CA SER A 223 -6.23 -8.03 -0.96
C SER A 223 -7.18 -9.12 -0.46
N ASN A 224 -7.52 -9.14 0.84
CA ASN A 224 -8.42 -10.13 1.42
C ASN A 224 -9.89 -9.94 0.98
N SER A 225 -10.37 -8.70 0.89
CA SER A 225 -11.75 -8.40 0.45
C SER A 225 -11.97 -8.78 -1.01
N LEU A 226 -10.95 -8.62 -1.85
CA LEU A 226 -10.99 -9.01 -3.25
C LEU A 226 -10.90 -10.53 -3.43
N GLN A 227 -10.17 -11.24 -2.58
CA GLN A 227 -10.15 -12.70 -2.60
C GLN A 227 -11.54 -13.30 -2.38
N GLN A 228 -12.36 -12.67 -1.52
CA GLN A 228 -13.76 -13.05 -1.30
C GLN A 228 -14.66 -12.75 -2.51
N THR A 229 -14.36 -11.68 -3.24
CA THR A 229 -15.02 -11.41 -4.54
C THR A 229 -14.61 -12.45 -5.58
N LEU A 230 -13.33 -12.84 -5.59
CA LEU A 230 -12.81 -13.83 -6.53
C LEU A 230 -13.41 -15.22 -6.36
N SER A 231 -13.63 -15.65 -5.12
CA SER A 231 -14.30 -16.93 -4.85
C SER A 231 -15.70 -16.98 -5.45
N ASN A 232 -16.39 -15.85 -5.57
CA ASN A 232 -17.72 -15.76 -6.18
C ASN A 232 -17.69 -15.84 -7.72
N PHE A 233 -16.54 -15.63 -8.38
CA PHE A 233 -16.42 -15.79 -9.84
C PHE A 233 -16.51 -17.24 -10.32
N SER A 234 -16.35 -18.22 -9.42
CA SER A 234 -16.60 -19.64 -9.72
C SER A 234 -18.01 -19.91 -10.26
N PHE A 235 -18.99 -19.02 -9.98
CA PHE A 235 -20.34 -19.07 -10.52
C PHE A 235 -20.46 -18.50 -11.95
N LEU A 236 -19.55 -17.60 -12.34
CA LEU A 236 -19.64 -16.81 -13.57
C LEU A 236 -18.81 -17.39 -14.73
N ALA A 237 -17.79 -18.20 -14.43
CA ALA A 237 -16.99 -18.86 -15.44
C ALA A 237 -16.52 -20.26 -14.99
N LYS A 238 -16.32 -21.15 -15.97
CA LYS A 238 -15.75 -22.49 -15.72
C LYS A 238 -14.24 -22.36 -15.50
N ASN A 239 -13.74 -22.92 -14.39
CA ASN A 239 -12.33 -23.07 -14.07
C ASN A 239 -11.47 -21.79 -14.21
N PRO A 240 -11.78 -20.69 -13.50
CA PRO A 240 -10.94 -19.49 -13.54
C PRO A 240 -9.59 -19.76 -12.89
N ILE A 241 -8.51 -19.46 -13.61
CA ILE A 241 -7.14 -19.47 -13.06
C ILE A 241 -6.84 -18.06 -12.57
N THR A 242 -6.36 -17.96 -11.33
CA THR A 242 -6.08 -16.68 -10.67
C THR A 242 -4.62 -16.61 -10.23
N THR A 243 -4.08 -15.40 -10.13
CA THR A 243 -2.74 -15.17 -9.60
C THR A 243 -2.73 -13.90 -8.77
N ARG A 244 -1.84 -13.86 -7.78
CA ARG A 244 -1.69 -12.73 -6.86
C ARG A 244 -0.23 -12.43 -6.65
N ILE A 245 0.18 -11.21 -7.00
CA ILE A 245 1.55 -10.72 -6.79
C ILE A 245 1.54 -9.39 -6.05
N ASP A 246 2.27 -9.30 -4.95
CA ASP A 246 2.43 -8.06 -4.19
C ASP A 246 3.73 -7.35 -4.62
N HIS A 247 3.63 -6.13 -5.13
CA HIS A 247 4.76 -5.33 -5.60
C HIS A 247 4.54 -3.83 -5.31
N ARG A 248 5.54 -3.16 -4.71
CA ARG A 248 5.53 -1.72 -4.39
C ARG A 248 4.29 -1.22 -3.63
N GLY A 249 3.73 -2.03 -2.73
CA GLY A 249 2.55 -1.67 -1.94
C GLY A 249 1.21 -1.87 -2.65
N HIS A 250 1.25 -2.45 -3.85
CA HIS A 250 0.07 -2.84 -4.62
C HIS A 250 0.04 -4.37 -4.79
N THR A 251 -1.17 -4.92 -4.82
CA THR A 251 -1.46 -6.29 -5.19
C THR A 251 -1.95 -6.30 -6.64
N TYR A 252 -1.28 -7.07 -7.47
CA TYR A 252 -1.63 -7.35 -8.85
C TYR A 252 -2.40 -8.66 -8.86
N LEU A 253 -3.68 -8.55 -9.21
CA LEU A 253 -4.60 -9.67 -9.23
C LEU A 253 -4.90 -10.03 -10.67
N GLY A 254 -4.42 -11.21 -11.09
CA GLY A 254 -4.60 -11.73 -12.43
C GLY A 254 -5.70 -12.77 -12.49
N ILE A 255 -6.49 -12.73 -13.56
CA ILE A 255 -7.56 -13.70 -13.86
C ILE A 255 -7.43 -14.13 -15.31
N ILE A 256 -7.42 -15.44 -15.51
CA ILE A 256 -7.45 -16.11 -16.81
C ILE A 256 -8.69 -17.00 -16.83
N THR A 257 -9.58 -16.78 -17.77
CA THR A 257 -10.80 -17.59 -17.89
C THR A 257 -11.22 -17.78 -19.33
N GLN A 258 -11.73 -18.97 -19.65
CA GLN A 258 -12.39 -19.24 -20.92
C GLN A 258 -13.84 -18.78 -20.85
N VAL A 259 -14.26 -17.97 -21.81
CA VAL A 259 -15.62 -17.40 -21.84
C VAL A 259 -16.08 -17.30 -23.27
N ASP A 260 -17.12 -18.07 -23.61
CA ASP A 260 -17.65 -18.20 -24.98
C ASP A 260 -18.66 -17.08 -25.33
N ASP A 261 -19.03 -16.23 -24.37
CA ASP A 261 -20.07 -15.20 -24.51
C ASP A 261 -19.56 -13.83 -24.05
N ASP A 262 -19.60 -12.84 -24.95
CA ASP A 262 -19.18 -11.47 -24.68
C ASP A 262 -19.99 -10.80 -23.55
N SER A 263 -21.24 -11.19 -23.35
CA SER A 263 -22.09 -10.70 -22.25
C SER A 263 -21.53 -11.09 -20.88
N LYS A 264 -21.04 -12.33 -20.76
CA LYS A 264 -20.38 -12.84 -19.54
C LYS A 264 -19.03 -12.16 -19.32
N ARG A 265 -18.27 -11.89 -20.39
CA ARG A 265 -16.99 -11.15 -20.31
C ARG A 265 -17.20 -9.76 -19.72
N LEU A 266 -18.23 -9.05 -20.19
CA LEU A 266 -18.60 -7.73 -19.69
C LEU A 266 -19.02 -7.78 -18.22
N LEU A 267 -19.84 -8.76 -17.83
CA LEU A 267 -20.33 -8.91 -16.45
C LEU A 267 -19.20 -9.17 -15.44
N ILE A 268 -18.22 -10.01 -15.80
CA ILE A 268 -17.04 -10.27 -14.95
C ILE A 268 -16.25 -8.98 -14.74
N CYS A 269 -16.01 -8.22 -15.82
CA CYS A 269 -15.31 -6.95 -15.73
C CYS A 269 -16.05 -5.93 -14.85
N GLN A 270 -17.36 -5.76 -15.05
CA GLN A 270 -18.18 -4.83 -14.27
C GLN A 270 -18.20 -5.20 -12.78
N THR A 271 -18.25 -6.50 -12.47
CA THR A 271 -18.25 -6.98 -11.08
C THR A 271 -16.90 -6.69 -10.41
N LEU A 272 -15.79 -6.90 -11.12
CA LEU A 272 -14.45 -6.52 -10.62
C LEU A 272 -14.34 -5.02 -10.37
N GLU A 273 -14.76 -4.19 -11.32
CA GLU A 273 -14.74 -2.73 -11.19
C GLU A 273 -15.60 -2.27 -10.01
N HIS A 274 -16.79 -2.84 -9.87
CA HIS A 274 -17.71 -2.53 -8.78
C HIS A 274 -17.16 -2.94 -7.42
N SER A 275 -16.60 -4.14 -7.29
CA SER A 275 -16.01 -4.61 -6.03
C SER A 275 -14.80 -3.78 -5.60
N ILE A 276 -13.95 -3.39 -6.56
CA ILE A 276 -12.80 -2.51 -6.31
C ILE A 276 -13.28 -1.12 -5.86
N ALA A 277 -14.27 -0.55 -6.56
CA ALA A 277 -14.87 0.73 -6.19
C ALA A 277 -15.48 0.70 -4.79
N ASN A 278 -16.15 -0.40 -4.43
CA ASN A 278 -16.71 -0.60 -3.09
C ASN A 278 -15.63 -0.70 -2.01
N CYS A 279 -14.51 -1.39 -2.27
CA CYS A 279 -13.38 -1.45 -1.34
C CYS A 279 -12.80 -0.05 -1.07
N ILE A 280 -12.60 0.74 -2.14
CA ILE A 280 -12.13 2.14 -2.01
C ILE A 280 -13.15 2.98 -1.24
N ALA A 281 -14.43 2.88 -1.58
CA ALA A 281 -15.50 3.62 -0.92
C ALA A 281 -15.59 3.26 0.58
N SER A 282 -15.38 1.99 0.93
CA SER A 282 -15.34 1.52 2.32
C SER A 282 -14.16 2.13 3.09
N ASP A 283 -12.95 2.15 2.53
CA ASP A 283 -11.79 2.80 3.16
C ASP A 283 -11.94 4.31 3.27
N ARG A 284 -12.51 4.95 2.26
CA ARG A 284 -12.85 6.38 2.34
C ARG A 284 -13.83 6.62 3.48
N ARG A 285 -14.92 5.85 3.57
CA ARG A 285 -15.89 5.93 4.69
C ARG A 285 -15.22 5.69 6.05
N ALA A 286 -14.31 4.72 6.16
CA ALA A 286 -13.55 4.47 7.38
C ALA A 286 -12.64 5.64 7.78
N LYS A 287 -12.24 6.48 6.82
CA LYS A 287 -11.44 7.69 7.01
C LYS A 287 -12.26 8.98 6.89
N THR A 288 -13.59 8.88 6.94
CA THR A 288 -14.49 10.03 7.00
C THR A 288 -14.96 10.21 8.44
N LEU A 289 -14.63 11.34 9.05
CA LEU A 289 -15.21 11.72 10.34
C LEU A 289 -16.59 12.33 10.11
N ARG A 290 -17.60 11.90 10.85
CA ARG A 290 -18.92 12.52 10.83
C ARG A 290 -19.12 13.32 12.11
N VAL A 291 -19.38 14.61 11.97
CA VAL A 291 -19.56 15.54 13.08
C VAL A 291 -20.97 16.12 12.99
N CYS A 292 -21.66 16.18 14.12
CA CYS A 292 -22.90 16.91 14.26
C CYS A 292 -22.61 18.22 15.01
N LEU A 293 -23.06 19.35 14.47
CA LEU A 293 -23.01 20.64 15.14
C LEU A 293 -24.42 21.07 15.51
N ASP A 294 -24.58 21.70 16.66
CA ASP A 294 -25.88 22.22 17.10
C ASP A 294 -26.35 23.39 16.22
N HIS A 295 -25.41 24.21 15.74
CA HIS A 295 -25.68 25.36 14.87
C HIS A 295 -24.54 25.54 13.87
N PHE A 296 -24.90 25.87 12.62
CA PHE A 296 -23.94 26.25 11.59
C PHE A 296 -23.57 27.73 11.72
N PRO A 297 -22.30 28.14 11.52
CA PRO A 297 -21.99 29.56 11.50
C PRO A 297 -22.65 30.23 10.30
N THR A 298 -23.08 31.48 10.46
CA THR A 298 -23.72 32.25 9.38
C THR A 298 -22.75 32.65 8.26
N THR A 299 -21.45 32.58 8.52
CA THR A 299 -20.36 32.90 7.59
C THR A 299 -19.18 31.97 7.84
N LEU A 300 -18.43 31.66 6.77
CA LEU A 300 -17.18 30.91 6.87
C LEU A 300 -15.94 31.82 6.89
N ASP A 301 -16.10 33.08 7.30
CA ASP A 301 -15.00 34.02 7.56
C ASP A 301 -14.44 33.81 8.99
N PRO A 302 -13.16 33.43 9.16
CA PRO A 302 -12.57 33.19 10.47
C PRO A 302 -12.44 34.47 11.34
N ARG A 303 -12.65 35.67 10.79
CA ARG A 303 -12.63 36.94 11.54
C ARG A 303 -13.96 37.23 12.27
N ALA A 304 -15.04 36.59 11.84
CA ALA A 304 -16.40 36.98 12.23
C ALA A 304 -16.77 36.59 13.67
N THR A 305 -16.27 35.46 14.17
CA THR A 305 -16.66 34.94 15.48
C THR A 305 -15.62 34.01 16.12
N LEU A 306 -15.68 33.86 17.43
CA LEU A 306 -14.89 32.91 18.22
C LEU A 306 -15.73 31.82 18.90
N LEU A 307 -17.01 31.70 18.52
CA LEU A 307 -17.89 30.66 19.07
C LEU A 307 -17.30 29.26 18.82
N PRO A 308 -17.35 28.32 19.79
CA PRO A 308 -16.67 27.03 19.68
C PRO A 308 -17.02 26.22 18.42
N SER A 309 -18.30 26.20 18.01
CA SER A 309 -18.75 25.47 16.82
C SER A 309 -18.12 26.00 15.53
N ALA A 310 -18.02 27.33 15.40
CA ALA A 310 -17.39 27.99 14.26
C ALA A 310 -15.86 27.84 14.30
N THR A 311 -15.26 28.03 15.47
CA THR A 311 -13.81 27.88 15.70
C THR A 311 -13.31 26.49 15.31
N LEU A 312 -14.10 25.44 15.56
CA LEU A 312 -13.80 24.10 15.09
C LEU A 312 -13.65 24.06 13.56
N LEU A 313 -14.60 24.63 12.83
CA LEU A 313 -14.58 24.66 11.36
C LEU A 313 -13.44 25.51 10.83
N PHE A 314 -13.20 26.68 11.43
CA PHE A 314 -12.11 27.57 11.02
C PHE A 314 -10.73 26.92 11.21
N LYS A 315 -10.54 26.13 12.27
CA LYS A 315 -9.28 25.37 12.47
C LYS A 315 -9.10 24.19 11.51
N LEU A 316 -10.16 23.75 10.83
CA LEU A 316 -10.08 22.75 9.77
C LEU A 316 -9.77 23.39 8.41
N LEU A 317 -10.30 24.59 8.17
CA LEU A 317 -10.20 25.31 6.90
C LEU A 317 -8.95 26.21 6.83
N PHE A 318 -8.50 26.77 7.94
CA PHE A 318 -7.39 27.71 8.01
C PHE A 318 -6.32 27.25 8.99
N ASP A 319 -5.10 27.74 8.76
CA ASP A 319 -3.97 27.58 9.68
C ASP A 319 -3.36 28.95 9.96
N GLY A 320 -3.03 29.22 11.23
CA GLY A 320 -2.49 30.50 11.69
C GLY A 320 -0.96 30.52 11.79
N LEU A 321 -0.40 31.56 12.41
CA LEU A 321 1.03 31.57 12.79
C LEU A 321 1.33 30.46 13.79
N PHE A 322 0.43 30.28 14.77
CA PHE A 322 0.50 29.27 15.81
C PHE A 322 -0.81 28.48 15.89
N ARG A 323 -0.71 27.31 16.50
CA ARG A 323 -1.82 26.47 16.96
C ARG A 323 -1.53 26.02 18.38
N LEU A 324 -2.55 25.54 19.10
CA LEU A 324 -2.31 24.90 20.39
C LEU A 324 -1.86 23.45 20.16
N ASP A 325 -0.84 23.00 20.90
CA ASP A 325 -0.45 21.58 20.99
C ASP A 325 -1.39 20.79 21.92
N GLU A 326 -1.06 19.52 22.13
CA GLU A 326 -1.86 18.59 22.97
C GLU A 326 -1.88 19.02 24.44
N GLU A 327 -0.84 19.74 24.89
CA GLU A 327 -0.69 20.31 26.21
C GLU A 327 -1.31 21.71 26.35
N GLY A 328 -1.83 22.27 25.26
CA GLY A 328 -2.46 23.59 25.22
C GLY A 328 -1.48 24.76 25.10
N ASN A 329 -0.22 24.52 24.74
CA ASN A 329 0.79 25.56 24.53
C ASN A 329 0.83 26.01 23.06
N PRO A 330 1.25 27.26 22.76
CA PRO A 330 1.44 27.72 21.39
C PRO A 330 2.58 26.95 20.70
N ALA A 331 2.23 26.22 19.66
CA ALA A 331 3.12 25.51 18.77
C ALA A 331 3.12 26.14 17.37
N TYR A 332 4.27 26.09 16.71
CA TYR A 332 4.44 26.62 15.36
C TYR A 332 3.50 25.95 14.35
N ALA A 333 2.77 26.79 13.61
CA ALA A 333 1.97 26.41 12.45
C ALA A 333 2.59 26.99 11.18
N LEU A 334 2.03 28.05 10.59
CA LEU A 334 2.64 28.73 9.44
C LEU A 334 3.93 29.47 9.77
N ALA A 335 4.13 29.89 11.01
CA ALA A 335 5.45 30.32 11.46
C ALA A 335 6.37 29.10 11.60
N LYS A 336 7.62 29.20 11.13
CA LYS A 336 8.68 28.21 11.39
C LYS A 336 9.59 28.59 12.54
N SER A 337 9.71 29.88 12.81
CA SER A 337 10.47 30.44 13.92
C SER A 337 9.98 31.85 14.23
N HIS A 338 10.33 32.35 15.42
CA HIS A 338 10.15 33.76 15.75
C HIS A 338 11.27 34.26 16.67
N SER A 339 11.54 35.55 16.64
CA SER A 339 12.39 36.25 17.60
C SER A 339 11.63 37.37 18.29
N VAL A 340 12.00 37.69 19.52
CA VAL A 340 11.41 38.77 20.33
C VAL A 340 12.51 39.75 20.71
N SER A 341 12.24 41.05 20.57
CA SER A 341 13.14 42.10 21.04
C SER A 341 13.37 42.05 22.55
N SER A 342 14.46 42.67 23.02
CA SER A 342 14.81 42.69 24.45
C SER A 342 13.77 43.37 25.33
N ASP A 343 13.01 44.32 24.79
CA ASP A 343 11.92 45.01 25.50
C ASP A 343 10.58 44.26 25.42
N GLY A 344 10.52 43.11 24.71
CA GLY A 344 9.32 42.29 24.58
C GLY A 344 8.23 42.89 23.69
N LYS A 345 8.54 43.94 22.92
CA LYS A 345 7.55 44.69 22.14
C LYS A 345 7.60 44.41 20.64
N GLN A 346 8.66 43.85 20.10
CA GLN A 346 8.73 43.52 18.68
C GLN A 346 8.89 42.02 18.49
N TYR A 347 8.02 41.46 17.66
CA TYR A 347 8.06 40.07 17.23
C TYR A 347 8.40 40.02 15.75
N THR A 348 9.38 39.19 15.38
CA THR A 348 9.68 38.88 13.98
C THR A 348 9.36 37.41 13.73
N PHE A 349 8.37 37.14 12.89
CA PHE A 349 7.96 35.79 12.50
C PHE A 349 8.53 35.47 11.12
N HIS A 350 9.18 34.30 11.01
CA HIS A 350 9.55 33.74 9.73
C HIS A 350 8.52 32.70 9.32
N LEU A 351 7.97 32.83 8.12
CA LEU A 351 6.93 31.95 7.62
C LEU A 351 7.52 30.73 6.90
N ARG A 352 6.73 29.66 6.85
CA ARG A 352 6.96 28.49 5.98
C ARG A 352 6.51 28.83 4.57
N GLU A 353 7.15 28.18 3.59
CA GLU A 353 6.56 28.09 2.26
C GLU A 353 5.32 27.21 2.35
N SER A 354 4.17 27.80 2.04
CA SER A 354 2.88 27.14 2.05
C SER A 354 1.98 27.79 1.00
N THR A 355 0.92 27.09 0.61
CA THR A 355 0.00 27.57 -0.41
C THR A 355 -1.44 27.52 0.08
N TRP A 356 -2.23 28.41 -0.47
CA TRP A 356 -3.68 28.33 -0.45
C TRP A 356 -4.13 27.12 -1.29
N ASN A 357 -5.36 26.65 -1.07
CA ASN A 357 -5.96 25.55 -1.83
C ASN A 357 -6.06 25.80 -3.36
N ASN A 358 -5.90 27.04 -3.83
CA ASN A 358 -5.81 27.39 -5.25
C ASN A 358 -4.38 27.34 -5.82
N GLY A 359 -3.37 27.15 -4.96
CA GLY A 359 -1.95 27.11 -5.33
C GLY A 359 -1.19 28.42 -5.14
N ASP A 360 -1.88 29.54 -4.85
CA ASP A 360 -1.21 30.81 -4.55
C ASP A 360 -0.40 30.68 -3.24
N PRO A 361 0.77 31.34 -3.14
CA PRO A 361 1.56 31.31 -1.92
C PRO A 361 0.83 32.04 -0.77
N VAL A 362 0.90 31.48 0.44
CA VAL A 362 0.53 32.21 1.66
C VAL A 362 1.69 33.12 2.04
N THR A 363 1.41 34.39 2.25
CA THR A 363 2.44 35.42 2.49
C THR A 363 2.16 36.23 3.76
N ALA A 364 3.16 36.96 4.25
CA ALA A 364 3.02 37.89 5.36
C ALA A 364 1.96 38.97 5.09
N GLU A 365 1.74 39.33 3.83
CA GLU A 365 0.71 40.30 3.43
C GLU A 365 -0.72 39.80 3.71
N ASP A 366 -0.96 38.48 3.64
CA ASP A 366 -2.25 37.90 3.98
C ASP A 366 -2.62 38.12 5.46
N PHE A 367 -1.60 38.16 6.34
CA PHE A 367 -1.78 38.48 7.76
C PHE A 367 -1.97 39.98 7.98
N VAL A 368 -1.14 40.82 7.34
CA VAL A 368 -1.25 42.29 7.41
C VAL A 368 -2.66 42.73 6.99
N HIS A 369 -3.13 42.22 5.84
CA HIS A 369 -4.46 42.51 5.31
C HIS A 369 -5.56 42.05 6.26
N ALA A 370 -5.50 40.80 6.73
CA ALA A 370 -6.49 40.26 7.66
C ALA A 370 -6.59 41.08 8.96
N TRP A 371 -5.46 41.42 9.58
CA TRP A 371 -5.46 42.14 10.85
C TRP A 371 -5.90 43.60 10.70
N LYS A 372 -5.53 44.26 9.60
CA LYS A 372 -6.06 45.58 9.24
C LYS A 372 -7.58 45.54 9.12
N SER A 373 -8.13 44.56 8.38
CA SER A 373 -9.58 44.44 8.19
C SER A 373 -10.38 44.18 9.48
N VAL A 374 -9.80 43.48 10.46
CA VAL A 374 -10.42 43.28 11.79
C VAL A 374 -10.48 44.60 12.57
N LEU A 375 -9.46 45.45 12.40
CA LEU A 375 -9.28 46.69 13.15
C LEU A 375 -9.92 47.90 12.49
N GLU A 376 -10.35 47.81 11.22
CA GLU A 376 -11.11 48.89 10.59
C GLU A 376 -12.32 49.31 11.45
N PRO A 377 -12.60 50.62 11.60
CA PRO A 377 -13.76 51.10 12.33
C PRO A 377 -15.09 50.51 11.85
N SER A 378 -15.21 50.26 10.54
CA SER A 378 -16.36 49.64 9.88
C SER A 378 -16.55 48.15 10.22
N SER A 379 -15.49 47.47 10.69
CA SER A 379 -15.56 46.03 10.97
C SER A 379 -16.50 45.75 12.14
N GLU A 380 -17.46 44.85 11.95
CA GLU A 380 -18.49 44.55 12.96
C GLU A 380 -18.07 43.46 13.95
N THR A 381 -16.87 42.88 13.82
CA THR A 381 -16.43 41.81 14.73
C THR A 381 -16.30 42.33 16.17
N PRO A 382 -17.03 41.72 17.14
CA PRO A 382 -16.95 42.13 18.54
C PRO A 382 -15.63 41.70 19.19
N PHE A 383 -14.80 40.94 18.48
CA PHE A 383 -13.58 40.31 19.00
C PHE A 383 -12.29 41.06 18.64
N SER A 384 -12.38 42.22 17.98
CA SER A 384 -11.22 43.03 17.56
C SER A 384 -10.25 43.38 18.69
N PHE A 385 -10.72 43.42 19.94
CA PHE A 385 -9.90 43.69 21.13
C PHE A 385 -8.75 42.70 21.33
N ILE A 386 -8.82 41.50 20.75
CA ILE A 386 -7.74 40.50 20.81
C ILE A 386 -6.46 41.01 20.12
N LEU A 387 -6.61 41.86 19.10
CA LEU A 387 -5.48 42.44 18.38
C LEU A 387 -5.00 43.77 18.99
N TYR A 388 -5.63 44.28 20.07
CA TYR A 388 -5.23 45.54 20.70
C TYR A 388 -3.83 45.60 21.31
N PRO A 389 -3.16 44.48 21.67
CA PRO A 389 -1.75 44.54 22.04
C PRO A 389 -0.86 45.08 20.91
N ILE A 390 -1.27 44.97 19.65
CA ILE A 390 -0.53 45.50 18.49
C ILE A 390 -0.54 47.03 18.54
N LYS A 391 0.61 47.64 18.26
CA LYS A 391 0.79 49.09 18.25
C LYS A 391 -0.23 49.76 17.34
N ASN A 392 -0.86 50.82 17.86
CA ASN A 392 -1.97 51.58 17.24
C ASN A 392 -3.29 50.82 17.00
N ALA A 393 -3.40 49.51 17.25
CA ALA A 393 -4.60 48.73 16.91
C ALA A 393 -5.88 49.28 17.54
N LYS A 394 -5.84 49.60 18.85
CA LYS A 394 -7.00 50.16 19.56
C LYS A 394 -7.40 51.54 19.02
N LYS A 395 -6.42 52.42 18.77
CA LYS A 395 -6.65 53.77 18.23
C LYS A 395 -7.29 53.70 16.84
N ILE A 396 -6.81 52.78 16.00
CA ILE A 396 -7.39 52.53 14.67
C ILE A 396 -8.85 52.11 14.81
N LYS A 397 -9.15 51.15 15.68
CA LYS A 397 -10.53 50.69 15.89
C LYS A 397 -11.47 51.80 16.38
N GLN A 398 -10.95 52.74 17.14
CA GLN A 398 -11.68 53.92 17.64
C GLN A 398 -11.77 55.07 16.62
N GLY A 399 -11.14 54.94 15.44
CA GLY A 399 -11.09 56.00 14.43
C GLY A 399 -10.10 57.13 14.74
N GLU A 400 -9.21 56.93 15.73
CA GLU A 400 -8.23 57.91 16.20
C GLU A 400 -6.90 57.85 15.43
N SER A 401 -6.71 56.84 14.57
CA SER A 401 -5.50 56.67 13.75
C SER A 401 -5.83 55.94 12.43
N PRO A 402 -5.10 56.22 11.33
CA PRO A 402 -5.33 55.55 10.05
C PRO A 402 -4.92 54.08 10.12
N VAL A 403 -5.63 53.21 9.40
CA VAL A 403 -5.42 51.75 9.37
C VAL A 403 -3.98 51.38 8.96
N ASP A 404 -3.37 52.17 8.08
CA ASP A 404 -1.98 51.97 7.64
C ASP A 404 -0.93 52.28 8.71
N SER A 405 -1.31 52.90 9.83
CA SER A 405 -0.42 53.10 10.98
C SER A 405 -0.31 51.89 11.91
N LEU A 406 -1.00 50.79 11.60
CA LEU A 406 -0.95 49.56 12.38
C LEU A 406 0.50 49.05 12.49
N GLY A 407 0.93 48.64 13.68
CA GLY A 407 2.27 48.12 13.93
C GLY A 407 2.53 46.72 13.37
N VAL A 408 2.22 46.48 12.10
CA VAL A 408 2.37 45.19 11.42
C VAL A 408 2.93 45.44 10.03
N GLN A 409 4.03 44.78 9.69
CA GLN A 409 4.76 45.00 8.44
C GLN A 409 5.21 43.68 7.82
N SER A 410 5.24 43.66 6.49
CA SER A 410 5.65 42.53 5.64
C SER A 410 6.84 42.95 4.74
N PRO A 411 8.05 43.18 5.28
CA PRO A 411 9.20 43.63 4.47
C PRO A 411 9.62 42.60 3.40
N ASP A 412 9.24 41.34 3.58
CA ASP A 412 9.44 40.22 2.66
C ASP A 412 8.20 39.32 2.70
N PRO A 413 7.85 38.60 1.61
CA PRO A 413 6.70 37.70 1.58
C PRO A 413 6.65 36.66 2.72
N TYR A 414 7.80 36.30 3.31
CA TYR A 414 7.89 35.30 4.37
C TYR A 414 8.40 35.86 5.70
N ILE A 415 8.41 37.19 5.88
CA ILE A 415 8.77 37.85 7.13
C ILE A 415 7.63 38.77 7.56
N LEU A 416 7.07 38.49 8.74
CA LEU A 416 6.06 39.33 9.38
C LEU A 416 6.66 39.96 10.65
N ILE A 417 6.70 41.29 10.70
CA ILE A 417 7.16 42.05 11.86
C ILE A 417 5.92 42.65 12.55
N VAL A 418 5.84 42.47 13.86
CA VAL A 418 4.74 42.96 14.69
C VAL A 418 5.29 43.75 15.86
N ASP A 419 4.95 45.03 15.90
CA ASP A 419 5.20 45.91 17.04
C ASP A 419 3.99 45.93 17.96
N LEU A 420 4.23 45.77 19.25
CA LEU A 420 3.25 45.85 20.32
C LEU A 420 3.31 47.20 21.02
N GLU A 421 2.16 47.67 21.51
CA GLU A 421 2.06 48.89 22.32
C GLU A 421 2.77 48.70 23.69
N TYR A 422 2.69 47.48 24.22
CA TYR A 422 3.28 47.06 25.50
C TYR A 422 3.68 45.57 25.45
N PRO A 423 4.61 45.10 26.30
CA PRO A 423 4.97 43.69 26.35
C PRO A 423 3.75 42.85 26.75
N CYS A 424 3.43 41.83 25.97
CA CYS A 424 2.26 40.98 26.18
C CYS A 424 2.69 39.50 26.25
N PRO A 425 2.85 38.93 27.46
CA PRO A 425 3.33 37.54 27.62
C PRO A 425 2.43 36.48 26.96
N HIS A 426 1.14 36.76 26.80
CA HIS A 426 0.18 35.86 26.19
C HIS A 426 -0.03 36.11 24.69
N PHE A 427 0.76 36.99 24.05
CA PHE A 427 0.56 37.36 22.65
C PHE A 427 0.54 36.14 21.71
N LEU A 428 1.45 35.18 21.91
CA LEU A 428 1.48 33.94 21.11
C LEU A 428 0.19 33.11 21.24
N HIS A 429 -0.48 33.14 22.39
CA HIS A 429 -1.78 32.46 22.54
C HIS A 429 -2.89 33.17 21.76
N TYR A 430 -2.86 34.50 21.66
CA TYR A 430 -3.81 35.24 20.83
C TYR A 430 -3.63 34.91 19.34
N LEU A 431 -2.38 34.64 18.90
CA LEU A 431 -2.08 34.20 17.54
C LEU A 431 -2.56 32.76 17.23
N CYS A 432 -3.02 32.00 18.23
CA CYS A 432 -3.67 30.69 18.04
C CYS A 432 -5.18 30.80 17.79
N LEU A 433 -5.77 31.99 17.97
CA LEU A 433 -7.21 32.22 17.77
C LEU A 433 -7.48 32.53 16.29
N ASN A 434 -8.64 32.07 15.79
CA ASN A 434 -8.98 32.19 14.36
C ASN A 434 -9.10 33.63 13.87
N ILE A 435 -9.34 34.60 14.76
CA ILE A 435 -9.31 36.03 14.40
C ILE A 435 -7.93 36.50 13.91
N ALA A 436 -6.86 35.80 14.31
CA ALA A 436 -5.49 36.10 13.90
C ALA A 436 -5.03 35.31 12.67
N PHE A 437 -5.89 34.46 12.08
CA PHE A 437 -5.56 33.69 10.88
C PHE A 437 -5.40 34.59 9.65
N PRO A 438 -4.59 34.17 8.66
CA PRO A 438 -4.48 34.91 7.41
C PRO A 438 -5.77 34.77 6.59
N ILE A 439 -6.05 35.76 5.75
CA ILE A 439 -7.09 35.69 4.71
C ILE A 439 -6.40 35.97 3.37
N HIS A 440 -6.80 35.28 2.31
CA HIS A 440 -6.27 35.49 0.97
C HIS A 440 -6.60 36.91 0.49
N HIS A 441 -5.63 37.84 0.58
CA HIS A 441 -5.89 39.28 0.42
C HIS A 441 -6.51 39.65 -0.95
N LYS A 442 -6.12 38.96 -2.03
CA LYS A 442 -6.70 39.22 -3.37
C LYS A 442 -8.16 38.75 -3.47
N GLN A 443 -8.52 37.70 -2.75
CA GLN A 443 -9.89 37.16 -2.76
C GLN A 443 -10.79 38.10 -1.96
N ASP A 444 -10.34 38.51 -0.78
CA ASP A 444 -11.08 39.43 0.08
C ASP A 444 -11.34 40.78 -0.62
N LYS A 445 -10.36 41.30 -1.38
CA LYS A 445 -10.52 42.53 -2.17
C LYS A 445 -11.43 42.37 -3.39
N ASN A 446 -11.29 41.27 -4.13
CA ASN A 446 -12.01 41.08 -5.40
C ASN A 446 -13.41 40.47 -5.21
N PHE A 447 -13.64 39.77 -4.11
CA PHE A 447 -14.88 39.05 -3.80
C PHE A 447 -15.24 39.20 -2.32
N PRO A 448 -15.66 40.38 -1.82
CA PRO A 448 -15.91 40.62 -0.40
C PRO A 448 -16.87 39.62 0.28
N ASP A 449 -17.84 39.07 -0.48
CA ASP A 449 -18.80 38.07 0.02
C ASP A 449 -18.30 36.61 -0.10
N TRP A 450 -17.00 36.39 -0.30
CA TRP A 450 -16.42 35.05 -0.54
C TRP A 450 -16.78 34.03 0.53
N SER A 451 -16.95 34.47 1.77
CA SER A 451 -17.26 33.62 2.93
C SER A 451 -18.68 33.06 2.92
N HIS A 452 -19.57 33.59 2.06
CA HIS A 452 -20.94 33.13 1.84
C HIS A 452 -21.10 32.29 0.57
N GLN A 453 -20.06 32.23 -0.27
CA GLN A 453 -20.10 31.57 -1.58
C GLN A 453 -19.73 30.08 -1.52
N THR A 454 -20.33 29.29 -2.40
CA THR A 454 -20.38 27.83 -2.23
C THR A 454 -19.30 27.01 -2.91
N GLN A 455 -18.33 27.55 -3.70
CA GLN A 455 -17.17 26.74 -4.16
C GLN A 455 -16.09 27.46 -4.99
N LYS A 456 -16.44 28.33 -5.95
CA LYS A 456 -15.44 28.79 -6.94
C LYS A 456 -14.42 29.79 -6.40
N ALA A 457 -14.73 30.44 -5.29
CA ALA A 457 -13.91 31.49 -4.71
C ALA A 457 -13.86 31.37 -3.19
N TYR A 458 -13.67 30.16 -2.65
CA TYR A 458 -13.39 29.95 -1.22
C TYR A 458 -11.95 29.45 -1.05
N PHE A 459 -11.02 30.37 -0.78
CA PHE A 459 -9.63 30.03 -0.55
C PHE A 459 -9.33 29.83 0.93
N CYS A 460 -8.59 28.77 1.20
CA CYS A 460 -8.31 28.29 2.54
C CYS A 460 -6.92 27.61 2.55
N ASN A 461 -6.22 27.66 3.68
CA ASN A 461 -4.82 27.22 3.81
C ASN A 461 -4.63 26.11 4.86
N GLY A 462 -5.72 25.59 5.42
CA GLY A 462 -5.73 24.55 6.45
C GLY A 462 -5.70 23.12 5.89
N PRO A 463 -5.81 22.12 6.80
CA PRO A 463 -5.71 20.70 6.47
C PRO A 463 -6.86 20.17 5.61
N PHE A 464 -8.01 20.85 5.62
CA PHE A 464 -9.17 20.50 4.79
C PHE A 464 -9.62 21.70 3.96
N LYS A 465 -10.28 21.40 2.85
CA LYS A 465 -10.94 22.38 1.99
C LYS A 465 -12.40 22.00 1.82
N MET A 466 -13.22 23.01 1.56
CA MET A 466 -14.65 22.82 1.29
C MET A 466 -14.84 22.11 -0.05
N ASP A 467 -15.52 20.96 -0.01
CA ASP A 467 -15.98 20.26 -1.21
C ASP A 467 -17.44 20.57 -1.51
N LYS A 468 -18.31 20.67 -0.48
CA LYS A 468 -19.72 21.00 -0.66
C LYS A 468 -20.27 21.73 0.56
N LEU A 469 -21.07 22.77 0.33
CA LEU A 469 -21.81 23.47 1.37
C LEU A 469 -23.28 23.62 0.99
N ILE A 470 -24.15 23.21 1.90
CA ILE A 470 -25.57 23.53 1.94
C ILE A 470 -25.78 24.18 3.30
N TRP A 471 -26.02 25.50 3.29
CA TRP A 471 -26.23 26.29 4.49
C TRP A 471 -27.30 25.65 5.40
N ASP A 472 -27.03 25.67 6.70
CA ASP A 472 -27.87 25.13 7.76
C ASP A 472 -28.20 23.62 7.67
N GLN A 473 -27.52 22.88 6.79
CA GLN A 473 -27.78 21.45 6.61
C GLN A 473 -26.51 20.61 6.61
N HIS A 474 -25.56 20.95 5.74
CA HIS A 474 -24.44 20.06 5.44
C HIS A 474 -23.21 20.79 4.91
N LEU A 475 -22.06 20.53 5.53
CA LEU A 475 -20.74 20.91 5.03
C LEU A 475 -19.89 19.66 4.85
N HIS A 476 -19.50 19.38 3.61
CA HIS A 476 -18.55 18.35 3.26
C HIS A 476 -17.17 18.97 3.08
N LEU A 477 -16.21 18.51 3.87
CA LEU A 477 -14.81 18.88 3.79
C LEU A 477 -14.00 17.69 3.26
N ILE A 478 -13.07 17.96 2.35
CA ILE A 478 -12.11 16.97 1.85
C ILE A 478 -10.70 17.40 2.20
N LYS A 479 -9.78 16.43 2.31
CA LYS A 479 -8.36 16.69 2.56
C LYS A 479 -7.81 17.72 1.57
N ASN A 480 -7.13 18.74 2.09
CA ASN A 480 -6.47 19.74 1.26
C ASN A 480 -5.07 19.25 0.87
N HIS A 481 -4.91 18.75 -0.36
CA HIS A 481 -3.63 18.26 -0.86
C HIS A 481 -2.53 19.33 -0.98
N ASN A 482 -2.89 20.61 -0.91
CA ASN A 482 -1.93 21.72 -0.89
C ASN A 482 -1.42 22.06 0.53
N TYR A 483 -1.98 21.44 1.57
CA TYR A 483 -1.61 21.75 2.95
C TYR A 483 -0.15 21.38 3.26
N TRP A 484 0.59 22.29 3.89
CA TRP A 484 2.03 22.15 4.12
C TRP A 484 2.39 20.94 5.00
N ASP A 485 1.53 20.56 5.96
CA ASP A 485 1.73 19.43 6.88
C ASP A 485 0.83 18.22 6.50
N LEU A 486 0.59 18.03 5.19
CA LEU A 486 -0.29 16.98 4.64
C LEU A 486 -0.03 15.59 5.20
N LYS A 487 1.23 15.25 5.49
CA LYS A 487 1.64 13.93 5.99
C LYS A 487 1.03 13.59 7.35
N ARG A 488 0.67 14.58 8.17
CA ARG A 488 0.00 14.35 9.46
C ARG A 488 -1.52 14.17 9.32
N VAL A 489 -2.11 14.52 8.18
CA VAL A 489 -3.57 14.46 7.96
C VAL A 489 -4.00 13.06 7.53
N ARG A 490 -4.59 12.31 8.47
CA ARG A 490 -5.01 10.91 8.27
C ARG A 490 -6.41 10.74 7.68
N LEU A 491 -7.34 11.64 8.02
CA LEU A 491 -8.72 11.60 7.52
C LEU A 491 -8.76 12.06 6.06
N GLU A 492 -9.60 11.44 5.24
CA GLU A 492 -9.80 11.85 3.84
C GLU A 492 -10.91 12.89 3.70
N ALA A 493 -11.91 12.84 4.58
CA ALA A 493 -13.04 13.75 4.56
C ALA A 493 -13.63 13.97 5.95
N ILE A 494 -14.41 15.04 6.10
CA ILE A 494 -15.23 15.33 7.26
C ILE A 494 -16.63 15.71 6.76
N ASP A 495 -17.64 14.96 7.18
CA ASP A 495 -19.05 15.27 6.96
C ASP A 495 -19.57 16.00 8.19
N VAL A 496 -19.87 17.29 8.04
CA VAL A 496 -20.50 18.09 9.09
C VAL A 496 -21.98 18.23 8.79
N LYS A 497 -22.82 17.79 9.73
CA LYS A 497 -24.28 17.97 9.67
C LYS A 497 -24.74 18.87 10.79
N VAL A 498 -25.80 19.61 10.55
CA VAL A 498 -26.50 20.36 11.61
C VAL A 498 -27.56 19.44 12.21
N GLY A 499 -27.50 19.24 13.52
CA GLY A 499 -28.49 18.44 14.24
C GLY A 499 -29.80 19.21 14.37
N SER A 500 -30.90 18.61 13.92
CA SER A 500 -32.26 19.08 14.19
C SER A 500 -32.76 18.60 15.55
#